data_AF-A0A0F9CHK5-F1
#
_entry.id   AF-A0A0F9CHK5-F1
#
_cell.length_a   1.000
_cell.length_b   1.000
_cell.length_c   1.000
_cell.angle_alpha   90.00
_cell.angle_beta   90.00
_cell.angle_gamma   90.00
#
_symmetry.space_group_name_H-M   'P 1'
#
loop_
_entity.id
_entity.type
_entity.pdbx_description
1 polymer ?
#
loop_
_entity_poly.entity_id
_entity_poly.type
_entity_poly.pdbx_seq_one_letter_code
_entity_poly.pdbx_strand_id
1 'polypeptide(L)'
;MYSEETNVIGREMAWQIYEASNCASWDLAKEEGGYRANRRRNVSLMAIAPNGHGAKLGNCSPSIYCDLYDPDEYREHLEATPKQHIDHIAAWQGVVDGGVSYTVSVPNDSSPSRVEEIFRRAYSGGLKAVSCYRDQSRKGQPCTTEGSCSL
;
A
#
# COMPACT_ATOMS: atom_id res chain seq x y z
N MET A 1 10.96 7.09 -8.39
CA MET A 1 9.85 6.82 -7.45
C MET A 1 9.87 5.40 -6.89
N TYR A 2 9.75 4.33 -7.70
CA TYR A 2 9.81 2.93 -7.25
C TYR A 2 11.03 2.19 -7.83
N SER A 3 12.18 2.31 -7.16
CA SER A 3 13.41 1.58 -7.51
C SER A 3 13.56 0.30 -6.69
N GLU A 4 14.45 -0.58 -7.13
CA GLU A 4 14.79 -1.78 -6.36
C GLU A 4 15.32 -1.44 -4.96
N GLU A 5 16.10 -0.36 -4.85
CA GLU A 5 16.58 0.16 -3.57
C GLU A 5 15.43 0.56 -2.64
N THR A 6 14.43 1.29 -3.15
CA THR A 6 13.25 1.67 -2.35
C THR A 6 12.44 0.44 -1.89
N ASN A 7 12.42 -0.62 -2.68
CA ASN A 7 11.74 -1.86 -2.33
C ASN A 7 12.48 -2.63 -1.23
N VAL A 8 13.81 -2.64 -1.28
CA VAL A 8 14.65 -3.22 -0.21
C VAL A 8 14.44 -2.45 1.09
N ILE A 9 14.52 -1.12 1.05
CA ILE A 9 14.31 -0.27 2.23
C ILE A 9 12.91 -0.50 2.82
N GLY A 10 11.88 -0.52 1.97
CA GLY A 10 10.50 -0.75 2.40
C GLY A 10 10.32 -2.12 3.08
N ARG A 11 10.94 -3.17 2.52
CA ARG A 11 10.92 -4.52 3.11
C ARG A 11 11.62 -4.57 4.46
N GLU A 12 12.81 -3.99 4.58
CA GLU A 12 13.58 -3.98 5.84
C GLU A 12 12.85 -3.19 6.93
N MET A 13 12.27 -2.04 6.57
CA MET A 13 11.43 -1.26 7.48
C MET A 13 10.22 -2.06 7.96
N ALA A 14 9.51 -2.72 7.03
CA ALA A 14 8.38 -3.58 7.38
C ALA A 14 8.80 -4.73 8.31
N TRP A 15 9.98 -5.32 8.07
CA TRP A 15 10.50 -6.42 8.88
C TRP A 15 10.77 -5.99 10.32
N GLN A 16 11.44 -4.85 10.51
CA GLN A 16 11.70 -4.31 11.84
C GLN A 16 10.40 -4.03 12.62
N ILE A 17 9.40 -3.45 11.94
CA ILE A 17 8.08 -3.20 12.53
C ILE A 17 7.40 -4.52 12.92
N TYR A 18 7.44 -5.51 12.03
CA TYR A 18 6.84 -6.81 12.27
C TYR A 18 7.51 -7.55 13.43
N GLU A 19 8.84 -7.53 13.50
CA GLU A 19 9.61 -8.14 14.58
C GLU A 19 9.28 -7.50 15.93
N ALA A 20 9.27 -6.17 16.01
CA ALA A 20 8.88 -5.45 17.21
C ALA A 20 7.43 -5.77 17.64
N SER A 21 6.50 -5.77 16.68
CA SER A 21 5.08 -6.11 16.91
C SER A 21 4.92 -7.55 17.39
N ASN A 22 5.73 -8.46 16.84
CA ASN A 22 5.75 -9.85 17.23
C ASN A 22 6.22 -10.00 18.68
N CYS A 23 7.36 -9.41 19.04
CA CYS A 23 7.88 -9.43 20.41
C CYS A 23 6.85 -8.87 21.41
N ALA A 24 6.23 -7.73 21.10
CA ALA A 24 5.18 -7.15 21.93
C ALA A 24 3.98 -8.10 22.12
N SER A 25 3.57 -8.81 21.05
CA SER A 25 2.48 -9.79 21.13
C SER A 25 2.83 -11.03 21.97
N TRP A 26 4.11 -11.41 22.03
CA TRP A 26 4.60 -12.48 22.91
C TRP A 26 4.64 -12.04 24.36
N ASP A 27 5.09 -10.81 24.64
CA ASP A 27 5.12 -10.29 26.01
C ASP A 27 3.71 -10.14 26.57
N LEU A 28 2.77 -9.60 25.77
CA LEU A 28 1.35 -9.56 26.12
C LEU A 28 0.75 -10.96 26.37
N ALA A 29 1.21 -11.98 25.65
CA ALA A 29 0.73 -13.35 25.87
C ALA A 29 1.19 -13.94 27.20
N LYS A 30 2.34 -13.50 27.74
CA LYS A 30 2.84 -13.93 29.06
C LYS A 30 2.00 -13.31 30.18
N GLU A 31 1.55 -12.07 30.00
CA GLU A 31 0.77 -11.33 30.99
C GLU A 31 -0.72 -11.71 30.97
N GLU A 32 -1.33 -11.74 29.78
CA GLU A 32 -2.79 -11.83 29.59
C GLU A 32 -3.25 -13.17 28.98
N GLY A 33 -2.32 -14.10 28.74
CA GLY A 33 -2.56 -15.38 28.08
C GLY A 33 -2.64 -15.30 26.55
N GLY A 34 -2.14 -16.34 25.89
CA GLY A 34 -2.11 -16.45 24.42
C GLY A 34 -3.44 -16.85 23.77
N TYR A 35 -3.56 -16.62 22.47
CA TYR A 35 -4.75 -17.03 21.70
C TYR A 35 -4.70 -18.51 21.30
N ARG A 36 -5.60 -19.31 21.90
CA ARG A 36 -6.06 -20.69 21.57
C ARG A 36 -5.04 -21.79 21.23
N ALA A 37 -4.02 -21.55 20.41
CA ALA A 37 -3.02 -22.53 19.98
C ALA A 37 -1.64 -21.91 19.71
N ASN A 38 -1.58 -20.63 19.32
CA ASN A 38 -0.32 -19.93 19.12
C ASN A 38 0.04 -19.17 20.39
N ARG A 39 1.28 -19.31 20.83
CA ARG A 39 1.81 -18.69 22.05
C ARG A 39 1.91 -17.15 22.00
N ARG A 40 1.33 -16.48 20.99
CA ARG A 40 1.21 -15.02 20.86
C ARG A 40 -0.21 -14.58 21.20
N ARG A 41 -0.38 -13.31 21.59
CA ARG A 41 -1.68 -12.75 21.94
C ARG A 41 -2.54 -12.47 20.69
N ASN A 42 -1.93 -11.95 19.63
CA ASN A 42 -2.61 -11.53 18.40
C ASN A 42 -2.38 -12.56 17.28
N VAL A 43 -3.42 -12.83 16.50
CA VAL A 43 -3.37 -13.78 15.37
C VAL A 43 -2.69 -13.17 14.15
N SER A 44 -2.94 -11.87 13.91
CA SER A 44 -2.28 -11.05 12.89
C SER A 44 -1.71 -9.80 13.54
N LEU A 45 -0.57 -9.33 13.06
CA LEU A 45 0.19 -8.24 13.67
C LEU A 45 0.18 -6.97 12.83
N MET A 46 0.14 -7.08 11.52
CA MET A 46 0.37 -5.93 10.63
C MET A 46 -0.61 -5.93 9.46
N ALA A 47 -1.16 -4.75 9.18
CA ALA A 47 -1.90 -4.47 7.96
C ALA A 47 -1.61 -3.02 7.54
N ILE A 48 -1.55 -2.78 6.23
CA ILE A 48 -1.31 -1.44 5.69
C ILE A 48 -2.65 -0.93 5.14
N ALA A 49 -3.29 -0.07 5.93
CA ALA A 49 -4.56 0.57 5.59
C ALA A 49 -4.35 1.89 4.84
N PRO A 50 -5.33 2.37 4.05
CA PRO A 50 -5.27 3.72 3.52
C PRO A 50 -5.46 4.71 4.68
N ASN A 51 -4.60 5.72 4.76
CA ASN A 51 -4.62 6.72 5.83
C ASN A 51 -5.35 8.02 5.45
N GLY A 52 -5.83 8.19 4.21
CA GLY A 52 -6.80 9.23 3.79
C GLY A 52 -6.57 10.63 4.41
N HIS A 53 -7.52 11.12 5.21
CA HIS A 53 -7.38 12.40 5.92
C HIS A 53 -6.29 12.40 7.01
N GLY A 54 -5.96 11.23 7.56
CA GLY A 54 -4.87 11.06 8.52
C GLY A 54 -3.50 11.39 7.93
N ALA A 55 -3.29 11.16 6.63
CA ALA A 55 -2.05 11.58 5.96
C ALA A 55 -1.88 13.11 5.97
N LYS A 56 -2.97 13.85 5.71
CA LYS A 56 -2.96 15.32 5.77
C LYS A 56 -2.67 15.84 7.19
N LEU A 57 -3.23 15.20 8.21
CA LEU A 57 -2.98 15.55 9.60
C LEU A 57 -1.56 15.19 10.04
N GLY A 58 -1.06 14.04 9.59
CA GLY A 58 0.27 13.53 9.91
C GLY A 58 1.38 14.13 9.06
N ASN A 59 1.05 15.00 8.10
CA ASN A 59 1.98 15.56 7.12
C ASN A 59 2.88 14.49 6.50
N CYS A 60 2.27 13.39 6.07
CA CYS A 60 2.96 12.24 5.49
C CYS A 60 2.25 11.79 4.21
N SER A 61 2.96 11.02 3.39
CA SER A 61 2.40 10.41 2.19
C SER A 61 1.17 9.54 2.52
N PRO A 62 0.25 9.36 1.57
CA PRO A 62 -0.85 8.45 1.80
C PRO A 62 -0.31 7.02 1.78
N SER A 63 -0.40 6.27 2.88
CA SER A 63 0.05 4.88 3.00
C SER A 63 1.49 4.68 2.48
N ILE A 64 1.78 3.56 1.79
CA ILE A 64 3.09 3.27 1.16
C ILE A 64 3.20 3.87 -0.26
N TYR A 65 2.42 4.89 -0.57
CA TYR A 65 2.56 5.61 -1.83
C TYR A 65 3.75 6.57 -1.70
N CYS A 66 4.46 6.75 -2.81
CA CYS A 66 5.39 7.87 -2.91
C CYS A 66 4.54 9.12 -3.16
N ASP A 67 4.82 10.15 -2.38
CA ASP A 67 4.02 11.36 -2.16
C ASP A 67 3.10 11.79 -3.33
N LEU A 68 1.78 11.69 -3.09
CA LEU A 68 0.74 12.04 -4.08
C LEU A 68 0.18 13.45 -3.90
N TYR A 69 0.78 14.27 -3.03
CA TYR A 69 0.24 15.59 -2.68
C TYR A 69 0.79 16.72 -3.54
N ASP A 70 1.94 16.52 -4.18
CA ASP A 70 2.45 17.41 -5.21
C ASP A 70 1.84 17.02 -6.58
N PRO A 71 1.22 17.96 -7.33
CA PRO A 71 0.75 17.70 -8.68
C PRO A 71 1.80 17.12 -9.63
N ASP A 72 3.08 17.46 -9.46
CA ASP A 72 4.16 16.95 -10.31
C ASP A 72 4.52 15.51 -9.92
N GLU A 73 4.56 15.19 -8.62
CA GLU A 73 4.78 13.81 -8.14
C GLU A 73 3.57 12.90 -8.42
N TYR A 74 2.35 13.44 -8.41
CA TYR A 74 1.16 12.70 -8.83
C TYR A 74 1.23 12.28 -10.30
N ARG A 75 1.78 13.14 -11.17
CA ARG A 75 2.01 12.78 -12.58
C ARG A 75 3.06 11.68 -12.70
N GLU A 76 4.18 11.79 -11.99
CA GLU A 76 5.19 10.74 -11.96
C GLU A 76 4.63 9.40 -11.44
N HIS A 77 3.69 9.44 -10.48
CA HIS A 77 3.00 8.26 -10.00
C HIS A 77 2.13 7.61 -11.08
N LEU A 78 1.46 8.39 -11.94
CA LEU A 78 0.70 7.86 -13.08
C LEU A 78 1.61 7.29 -14.19
N GLU A 79 2.82 7.84 -14.32
CA GLU A 79 3.82 7.41 -15.30
C GLU A 79 4.57 6.15 -14.87
N ALA A 80 4.58 5.82 -13.57
CA ALA A 80 5.17 4.61 -13.06
C ALA A 80 4.54 3.36 -13.72
N THR A 81 5.40 2.40 -14.06
CA THR A 81 4.95 1.21 -14.76
C THR A 81 4.12 0.31 -13.82
N PRO A 82 3.13 -0.43 -14.34
CA PRO A 82 2.45 -1.50 -13.61
C PRO A 82 3.40 -2.39 -12.82
N LYS A 83 4.52 -2.76 -13.45
CA LYS A 83 5.59 -3.54 -12.84
C LYS A 83 6.15 -2.90 -11.58
N GLN A 84 6.49 -1.61 -11.65
CA GLN A 84 7.06 -0.88 -10.52
C GLN A 84 6.12 -0.82 -9.32
N HIS A 85 4.83 -0.52 -9.53
CA HIS A 85 3.85 -0.54 -8.45
C HIS A 85 3.72 -1.93 -7.83
N ILE A 86 3.57 -2.98 -8.65
CA ILE A 86 3.39 -4.33 -8.14
C ILE A 86 4.63 -4.84 -7.40
N ASP A 87 5.82 -4.63 -7.95
CA ASP A 87 7.07 -5.06 -7.32
C ASP A 87 7.26 -4.33 -5.97
N HIS A 88 6.86 -3.05 -5.88
CA HIS A 88 6.86 -2.30 -4.63
C HIS A 88 5.90 -2.91 -3.60
N ILE A 89 4.64 -3.14 -3.96
CA ILE A 89 3.64 -3.73 -3.05
C ILE A 89 4.07 -5.14 -2.63
N ALA A 90 4.64 -5.93 -3.53
CA ALA A 90 5.14 -7.28 -3.24
C ALA A 90 6.22 -7.26 -2.16
N ALA A 91 7.13 -6.28 -2.19
CA ALA A 91 8.18 -6.12 -1.20
C ALA A 91 7.61 -5.94 0.23
N TRP A 92 6.56 -5.13 0.38
CA TRP A 92 5.85 -4.96 1.65
C TRP A 92 5.01 -6.19 2.03
N GLN A 93 4.24 -6.74 1.08
CA GLN A 93 3.32 -7.84 1.33
C GLN A 93 4.03 -9.13 1.77
N GLY A 94 5.31 -9.31 1.39
CA GLY A 94 6.15 -10.41 1.84
C GLY A 94 6.41 -10.45 3.36
N VAL A 95 6.22 -9.32 4.06
CA VAL A 95 6.35 -9.23 5.52
C VAL A 95 4.98 -9.11 6.20
N VAL A 96 4.04 -8.38 5.59
CA VAL A 96 2.73 -8.09 6.18
C VAL A 96 1.85 -9.35 6.19
N ASP A 97 1.46 -9.80 7.39
CA ASP A 97 0.61 -10.97 7.58
C ASP A 97 -0.88 -10.69 7.29
N GLY A 98 -1.33 -9.46 7.49
CA GLY A 98 -2.59 -8.93 6.98
C GLY A 98 -2.54 -8.54 5.49
N GLY A 99 -3.39 -7.59 5.10
CA GLY A 99 -3.46 -7.05 3.75
C GLY A 99 -2.76 -5.72 3.58
N VAL A 100 -2.36 -5.42 2.35
CA VAL A 100 -1.87 -4.10 1.92
C VAL A 100 -2.89 -3.46 1.00
N SER A 101 -3.46 -2.33 1.41
CA SER A 101 -4.44 -1.58 0.63
C SER A 101 -3.76 -0.58 -0.29
N TYR A 102 -3.42 -1.05 -1.51
CA TYR A 102 -2.80 -0.23 -2.55
C TYR A 102 -3.61 -0.27 -3.84
N THR A 103 -3.77 0.90 -4.44
CA THR A 103 -4.52 1.13 -5.67
C THR A 103 -3.55 1.62 -6.73
N VAL A 104 -3.37 0.85 -7.80
CA VAL A 104 -2.55 1.23 -8.94
C VAL A 104 -3.35 2.22 -9.80
N SER A 105 -2.91 3.47 -9.81
CA SER A 105 -3.49 4.50 -10.67
C SER A 105 -2.98 4.31 -12.10
N VAL A 106 -3.87 4.33 -13.08
CA VAL A 106 -3.51 4.20 -14.51
C VAL A 106 -4.09 5.35 -15.32
N PRO A 107 -3.41 5.80 -16.40
CA PRO A 107 -3.93 6.83 -17.30
C PRO A 107 -5.32 6.53 -17.86
N ASN A 108 -6.09 7.57 -18.21
CA ASN A 108 -7.46 7.43 -18.75
C ASN A 108 -7.51 6.58 -20.04
N ASP A 109 -6.50 6.73 -20.89
CA ASP A 109 -6.31 6.03 -22.17
C ASP A 109 -5.75 4.61 -22.04
N SER A 110 -5.59 4.10 -20.80
CA SER A 110 -5.07 2.75 -20.56
C SER A 110 -5.96 1.67 -21.18
N SER A 111 -5.35 0.78 -21.95
CA SER A 111 -6.04 -0.36 -22.56
C SER A 111 -6.46 -1.41 -21.51
N PRO A 112 -7.51 -2.20 -21.78
CA PRO A 112 -7.87 -3.34 -20.95
C PRO A 112 -6.73 -4.35 -20.77
N SER A 113 -5.87 -4.52 -21.78
CA SER A 113 -4.69 -5.39 -21.70
C SER A 113 -3.68 -4.95 -20.65
N ARG A 114 -3.51 -3.64 -20.44
CA ARG A 114 -2.63 -3.09 -19.39
C ARG A 114 -3.18 -3.40 -17.99
N VAL A 115 -4.50 -3.32 -17.83
CA VAL A 115 -5.18 -3.69 -16.58
C VAL A 115 -5.03 -5.19 -16.31
N GLU A 116 -5.19 -6.03 -17.33
CA GLU A 116 -4.95 -7.48 -17.23
C GLU A 116 -3.51 -7.78 -16.78
N GLU A 117 -2.52 -7.08 -17.32
CA GLU A 117 -1.11 -7.23 -16.94
C GLU A 117 -0.89 -6.92 -15.45
N ILE A 118 -1.50 -5.85 -14.92
CA ILE A 118 -1.44 -5.49 -13.50
C ILE A 118 -1.91 -6.67 -12.63
N PHE A 119 -3.08 -7.22 -12.93
CA PHE A 119 -3.66 -8.32 -12.13
C PHE A 119 -2.85 -9.62 -12.27
N ARG A 120 -2.42 -9.98 -13.49
CA ARG A 120 -1.58 -11.18 -13.72
C ARG A 120 -0.25 -11.07 -12.99
N ARG A 121 0.35 -9.88 -12.99
CA ARG A 121 1.61 -9.63 -12.28
C ARG A 121 1.41 -9.62 -10.77
N ALA A 122 0.32 -9.02 -10.28
CA ALA A 122 -0.03 -9.06 -8.85
C ALA A 122 -0.19 -10.51 -8.34
N TYR A 123 -0.88 -11.35 -9.13
CA TYR A 123 -1.02 -12.77 -8.82
C TYR A 123 0.35 -13.47 -8.79
N SER A 124 1.19 -13.23 -9.80
CA SER A 124 2.53 -13.82 -9.89
C SER A 124 3.46 -13.34 -8.77
N GLY A 125 3.27 -12.10 -8.29
CA GLY A 125 4.02 -11.50 -7.19
C GLY A 125 3.54 -11.90 -5.80
N GLY A 126 2.51 -12.74 -5.68
CA GLY A 126 2.00 -13.21 -4.39
C GLY A 126 1.21 -12.15 -3.61
N LEU A 127 0.67 -11.13 -4.28
CA LEU A 127 -0.16 -10.12 -3.63
C LEU A 127 -1.49 -10.73 -3.20
N LYS A 128 -1.94 -10.39 -1.99
CA LYS A 128 -3.24 -10.84 -1.46
C LYS A 128 -4.41 -10.08 -2.07
N ALA A 129 -4.20 -8.81 -2.39
CA ALA A 129 -5.18 -7.94 -3.03
C ALA A 129 -4.46 -6.85 -3.84
N VAL A 130 -5.11 -6.42 -4.92
CA VAL A 130 -4.71 -5.23 -5.67
C VAL A 130 -5.96 -4.56 -6.21
N SER A 131 -6.00 -3.24 -6.19
CA SER A 131 -7.04 -2.45 -6.85
C SER A 131 -6.41 -1.61 -7.95
N CYS A 132 -7.19 -1.28 -8.98
CA CYS A 132 -6.77 -0.38 -10.04
C CYS A 132 -7.77 0.79 -10.12
N TYR A 133 -7.25 2.00 -10.21
CA TYR A 133 -8.04 3.19 -10.44
C TYR A 133 -7.62 3.80 -11.78
N ARG A 134 -8.59 3.97 -12.67
CA ARG A 134 -8.35 4.64 -13.96
C ARG A 134 -8.62 6.12 -13.79
N ASP A 135 -7.67 6.93 -14.20
CA ASP A 135 -7.75 8.39 -14.16
C ASP A 135 -9.02 8.88 -14.85
N GLN A 136 -9.69 9.89 -14.27
CA GLN A 136 -10.96 10.47 -14.73
C GLN A 136 -12.15 9.49 -14.81
N SER A 137 -12.06 8.32 -14.18
CA SER A 137 -13.20 7.40 -14.04
C SER A 137 -14.31 7.94 -13.12
N ARG A 138 -14.00 8.93 -12.28
CA ARG A 138 -14.94 9.63 -11.37
C ARG A 138 -14.80 11.14 -11.52
N LYS A 139 -15.85 11.88 -11.16
CA LYS A 139 -15.90 13.36 -11.22
C LYS A 139 -14.89 14.05 -10.28
N GLY A 140 -14.37 13.34 -9.29
CA GLY A 140 -13.32 13.83 -8.39
C GLY A 140 -12.24 12.77 -8.21
N GLN A 141 -10.99 13.22 -8.11
CA GLN A 141 -9.83 12.37 -7.88
C GLN A 141 -9.68 12.07 -6.38
N PRO A 142 -9.39 10.82 -5.98
CA PRO A 142 -9.01 10.54 -4.60
C PRO A 142 -7.79 11.38 -4.23
N CYS A 143 -7.84 12.05 -3.08
CA CYS A 143 -6.74 12.82 -2.49
C CYS A 143 -6.38 14.17 -3.16
N THR A 144 -7.02 14.62 -4.23
CA THR A 144 -6.84 16.01 -4.69
C THR A 144 -7.68 17.00 -3.87
N THR A 145 -7.14 18.18 -3.62
CA THR A 145 -7.89 19.33 -3.09
C THR A 145 -8.52 20.12 -4.23
N GLU A 146 -9.29 19.48 -5.10
CA GLU A 146 -10.14 20.22 -6.05
C GLU A 146 -11.54 20.36 -5.47
N GLY A 147 -11.64 21.25 -4.50
CA GLY A 147 -12.86 21.99 -4.24
C GLY A 147 -12.99 23.12 -5.26
N SER A 148 -13.41 22.79 -6.49
CA SER A 148 -14.11 23.74 -7.36
C SER A 148 -15.21 23.00 -8.12
N CYS A 149 -16.24 22.62 -7.37
CA CYS A 149 -17.57 22.48 -7.92
C CYS A 149 -17.99 23.87 -8.41
N SER A 150 -17.69 24.21 -9.66
CA SER A 150 -18.36 25.32 -10.33
C SER A 150 -19.77 24.86 -10.70
N LEU A 151 -20.76 25.38 -9.96
CA LEU A 151 -22.17 25.42 -10.35
C LEU A 151 -22.34 26.20 -11.66
#